data_AF-J9FUE7-F1
#
_entry.id   AF-J9FUE7-F1
#
_cell.length_a   1.000
_cell.length_b   1.000
_cell.length_c   1.000
_cell.angle_alpha   90.00
_cell.angle_beta   90.00
_cell.angle_gamma   90.00
#
_symmetry.space_group_name_H-M   'P 1'
#
loop_
_entity.id
_entity.type
_entity.pdbx_description
1 polymer ?
#
loop_
_entity_poly.entity_id
_entity_poly.type
_entity_poly.pdbx_seq_one_letter_code
_entity_poly.pdbx_strand_id
1 'polypeptide(L)' 'GNPWGLLPIGVFLVVYLGLGLLFEYGLKIPMGFYNIPIVIAFLLAILVACLQNKPSLLTKNWSSWGRA' A
#
# COMPACT_ATOMS: atom_id res chain seq x y z
N GLY A 1 11.47 1.12 -16.82
CA GLY A 1 10.69 1.69 -15.70
C GLY A 1 10.55 0.64 -14.64
N ASN A 2 10.63 0.98 -13.36
CA ASN A 2 10.53 0.02 -12.26
C ASN A 2 9.06 -0.20 -11.88
N PRO A 3 8.39 -1.29 -12.31
CA PRO A 3 6.95 -1.49 -12.09
C PRO A 3 6.59 -1.65 -10.60
N TRP A 4 7.59 -1.97 -9.76
CA TRP A 4 7.44 -2.11 -8.32
C TRP A 4 7.02 -0.83 -7.60
N GLY A 5 7.20 0.35 -8.21
CA GLY A 5 6.74 1.62 -7.63
C GLY A 5 5.23 1.84 -7.68
N LEU A 6 4.49 1.08 -8.50
CA LEU A 6 3.03 1.22 -8.64
C LEU A 6 2.24 0.31 -7.70
N LEU A 7 2.90 -0.61 -7.00
CA LEU A 7 2.24 -1.51 -6.06
C LEU A 7 1.41 -0.83 -4.96
N PRO A 8 1.82 0.33 -4.37
CA PRO A 8 1.00 1.01 -3.36
C PRO A 8 -0.36 1.45 -3.91
N ILE A 9 -0.36 1.95 -5.16
CA ILE A 9 -1.58 2.32 -5.89
C ILE A 9 -2.43 1.08 -6.19
N GLY A 10 -1.81 -0.04 -6.58
CA GLY A 10 -2.51 -1.30 -6.78
C GLY A 10 -3.19 -1.80 -5.50
N VAL A 11 -2.49 -1.77 -4.37
CA VAL A 11 -3.05 -2.16 -3.06
C VAL A 11 -4.18 -1.22 -2.65
N PHE A 12 -4.02 0.09 -2.83
CA PHE A 12 -5.08 1.06 -2.56
C PHE A 12 -6.34 0.75 -3.38
N LEU A 13 -6.20 0.51 -4.68
CA LEU A 13 -7.32 0.19 -5.57
C LEU A 13 -8.03 -1.10 -5.14
N VAL A 14 -7.29 -2.18 -4.91
CA VAL A 14 -7.87 -3.48 -4.52
C VAL A 14 -8.56 -3.39 -3.16
N VAL A 15 -7.95 -2.74 -2.18
CA VAL A 15 -8.53 -2.61 -0.83
C VAL A 15 -9.74 -1.68 -0.86
N TYR A 16 -9.63 -0.48 -1.45
CA TYR A 16 -10.72 0.50 -1.45
C TYR A 16 -11.91 0.06 -2.31
N LEU A 17 -11.67 -0.34 -3.56
CA LEU A 17 -12.74 -0.77 -4.47
C LEU A 17 -13.25 -2.18 -4.11
N GLY A 18 -12.36 -3.08 -3.70
CA GLY A 18 -12.74 -4.46 -3.34
C GLY A 18 -13.59 -4.51 -2.07
N LEU A 19 -13.22 -3.76 -1.02
CA LEU A 19 -14.09 -3.65 0.15
C LEU A 19 -15.39 -2.94 -0.20
N GLY A 20 -15.35 -1.87 -1.00
CA GLY A 20 -16.56 -1.16 -1.44
C GLY A 20 -17.55 -2.07 -2.16
N LEU A 21 -17.05 -2.86 -3.12
CA LEU A 21 -17.83 -3.88 -3.83
C LEU A 21 -18.36 -4.96 -2.88
N LEU A 22 -17.54 -5.47 -1.96
CA LEU A 22 -17.95 -6.52 -1.02
C LEU A 22 -19.05 -6.02 -0.07
N PHE A 23 -18.94 -4.80 0.44
CA PHE A 23 -19.93 -4.23 1.37
C PHE A 23 -21.23 -3.84 0.68
N GLU A 24 -21.15 -3.25 -0.51
CA GLU A 24 -22.33 -2.80 -1.26
C GLU A 24 -23.04 -3.98 -1.95
N TYR A 25 -22.30 -4.86 -2.62
CA TYR A 25 -22.90 -5.94 -3.44
C TYR A 25 -22.94 -7.29 -2.72
N GLY A 26 -21.98 -7.57 -1.82
CA GLY A 26 -21.96 -8.80 -1.04
C GLY A 26 -22.88 -8.74 0.18
N LEU A 27 -22.69 -7.73 1.03
CA LEU A 27 -23.44 -7.54 2.28
C LEU A 27 -24.72 -6.70 2.12
N LYS A 28 -24.98 -6.16 0.92
CA LYS A 28 -26.15 -5.31 0.60
C LYS A 28 -26.34 -4.15 1.56
N ILE A 29 -25.24 -3.61 2.09
CA ILE A 29 -25.31 -2.44 2.97
C ILE A 29 -25.44 -1.21 2.09
N PRO A 30 -26.53 -0.42 2.22
CA PRO A 30 -26.65 0.82 1.47
C PRO A 30 -25.47 1.74 1.85
N MET A 31 -24.78 2.29 0.85
CA MET A 31 -23.64 3.21 1.03
C MET A 31 -22.36 2.58 1.60
N GLY A 32 -22.04 1.33 1.22
CA GLY A 32 -20.81 0.63 1.66
C GLY A 32 -19.52 1.43 1.47
N PHE A 33 -19.41 2.23 0.41
CA PHE A 33 -18.26 3.11 0.16
C PHE A 33 -18.09 4.25 1.18
N TYR A 34 -19.16 4.74 1.81
CA TYR A 34 -19.10 5.81 2.81
C TYR A 34 -18.60 5.32 4.16
N ASN A 35 -18.90 4.07 4.50
CA ASN A 35 -18.46 3.46 5.76
C ASN A 35 -16.98 3.07 5.74
N ILE A 36 -16.35 3.02 4.56
CA ILE A 36 -14.94 2.68 4.44
C ILE A 36 -14.13 3.98 4.56
N PRO A 37 -13.47 4.23 5.70
CA PRO A 37 -12.61 5.41 5.83
C PRO A 37 -11.46 5.30 4.83
N ILE A 38 -11.47 6.20 3.84
CA ILE A 38 -10.42 6.35 2.81
C ILE A 38 -9.01 6.40 3.45
N VAL A 39 -8.94 6.97 4.66
CA VAL A 39 -7.73 7.09 5.47
C VAL A 39 -7.12 5.73 5.80
N ILE A 40 -7.93 4.70 6.11
CA ILE A 40 -7.45 3.35 6.44
C ILE A 40 -6.86 2.67 5.20
N ALA A 41 -7.53 2.79 4.05
CA ALA A 41 -7.00 2.25 2.79
C ALA A 41 -5.68 2.93 2.39
N PHE A 42 -5.58 4.23 2.63
CA PHE A 42 -4.37 5.01 2.37
C PHE A 42 -3.21 4.64 3.31
N LEU A 43 -3.49 4.44 4.60
CA LEU A 43 -2.52 3.97 5.58
C LEU A 43 -1.95 2.58 5.22
N LEU A 44 -2.80 1.67 4.75
CA LEU A 44 -2.35 0.35 4.27
C LEU A 44 -1.48 0.46 3.01
N ALA A 45 -1.82 1.35 2.08
CA ALA A 45 -0.99 1.60 0.91
C ALA A 45 0.39 2.16 1.28
N ILE A 46 0.46 3.09 2.24
CA ILE A 46 1.71 3.63 2.78
C ILE A 46 2.51 2.53 3.49
N LEU A 47 1.87 1.68 4.29
CA LEU A 47 2.52 0.54 4.93
C LEU A 47 3.18 -0.39 3.90
N VAL A 48 2.47 -0.70 2.81
CA VAL A 48 3.00 -1.52 1.72
C VAL A 48 4.14 -0.81 0.98
N ALA A 49 4.05 0.50 0.77
CA ALA A 49 5.14 1.31 0.21
C ALA A 49 6.38 1.29 1.11
N CYS A 50 6.20 1.39 2.43
CA CYS A 50 7.27 1.28 3.42
C CYS A 50 7.93 -0.11 3.40
N LEU A 51 7.14 -1.18 3.26
CA LEU A 51 7.64 -2.55 3.14
C LEU A 51 8.35 -2.82 1.80
N GLN A 52 8.00 -2.10 0.74
CA GLN A 52 8.73 -2.13 -0.54
C GLN A 52 10.04 -1.37 -0.47
N ASN A 53 10.06 -0.28 0.30
CA ASN A 53 11.27 0.44 0.63
C ASN A 53 12.07 -0.29 1.73
N LYS A 54 12.47 -1.54 1.47
CA LYS A 54 13.37 -2.31 2.35
C LYS A 54 14.64 -1.49 2.59
N PRO A 55 15.14 -1.38 3.83
CA PRO A 55 16.36 -0.63 4.17
C PRO A 55 17.61 -1.35 3.64
N SER A 56 17.76 -1.43 2.32
CA SER A 56 19.02 -1.79 1.67
C SER A 56 20.01 -0.61 1.69
N LEU A 57 19.55 0.60 2.03
CA LEU A 57 20.35 1.82 2.13
C LEU A 57 21.33 1.81 3.32
N LEU A 58 21.04 1.09 4.41
CA LEU A 58 21.96 1.00 5.55
C LEU A 58 23.09 -0.02 5.32
N THR A 59 22.87 -1.04 4.48
CA THR A 59 23.88 -2.07 4.20
C THR A 59 24.77 -1.74 3.00
N LYS A 60 24.22 -1.05 1.98
CA LYS A 60 25.04 -0.64 0.82
C LYS A 60 26.07 0.43 1.17
N ASN A 61 25.74 1.34 2.07
CA ASN A 61 26.63 2.47 2.40
C ASN A 61 27.73 2.08 3.40
N TRP A 62 27.45 1.19 4.37
CA TRP A 62 28.46 0.75 5.33
C TRP A 62 29.59 -0.06 4.70
N SER A 63 29.30 -0.79 3.61
CA SER A 63 30.32 -1.57 2.89
C SER A 63 31.29 -0.72 2.06
N SER A 64 30.96 0.54 1.72
CA SER A 64 31.89 1.42 1.00
C SER A 64 32.79 2.24 1.94
N TRP A 65 32.37 2.45 3.20
CA TRP A 65 33.14 3.21 4.19
C TRP A 65 34.20 2.39 4.93
N GLY A 66 34.13 1.05 4.88
CA GLY A 66 35.18 0.16 5.44
C GLY A 66 36.37 -0.10 4.51
N ARG A 67 36.49 0.63 3.39
CA ARG A 67 37.57 0.49 2.38
C ARG A 67 38.18 1.83 1.94
N ALA A 68 38.12 2.86 2.78
CA ALA A 68 38.82 4.13 2.58
C ALA A 68 39.75 4.40 3.77
#